data_AF-A0A661M6L6-F1
#
_entry.id   AF-A0A661M6L6-F1
#
_cell.length_a   1.000
_cell.length_b   1.000
_cell.length_c   1.000
_cell.angle_alpha   90.00
_cell.angle_beta   90.00
_cell.angle_gamma   90.00
#
_symmetry.space_group_name_H-M   'P 1'
#
loop_
_entity.id
_entity.type
_entity.pdbx_description
1 polymer ?
#
loop_
_entity_poly.entity_id
_entity_poly.type
_entity_poly.pdbx_seq_one_letter_code
_entity_poly.pdbx_strand_id
1 'polypeptide(L)'
;EIRNNDIQGNDSLGLAIVSSSFTCDAAGADCPPYSYDYNPYAENIYVHDNFFLGNGANADMDSDFSIIFLLTGVGTPENPMEDTMWDGNIREGNDDPGICLGADNTASYRDLTQNQCQMPANVGEFADCIVNNTTTDTTGRLCDL
;
A
#
# COMPACT_ATOMS: atom_id res chain seq x y z
N GLU A 1 7.66 -0.78 -12.83
CA GLU A 1 6.54 -0.58 -13.77
C GLU A 1 5.68 -1.84 -13.78
N ILE A 2 4.38 -1.68 -13.63
CA ILE A 2 3.34 -2.71 -13.69
C ILE A 2 2.30 -2.18 -14.68
N ARG A 3 2.25 -2.74 -15.90
CA ARG A 3 1.34 -2.27 -16.94
C ARG A 3 0.86 -3.36 -17.89
N ASN A 4 -0.28 -3.13 -18.53
CA ASN A 4 -0.91 -4.04 -19.49
C ASN A 4 -1.17 -5.44 -18.92
N ASN A 5 -1.48 -5.52 -17.62
CA ASN A 5 -1.85 -6.76 -16.96
C ASN A 5 -3.37 -6.87 -16.84
N ASP A 6 -3.82 -8.12 -16.76
CA ASP A 6 -5.18 -8.48 -16.44
C ASP A 6 -5.19 -9.15 -15.05
N ILE A 7 -5.70 -8.45 -14.03
CA ILE A 7 -5.63 -8.85 -12.62
C ILE A 7 -7.04 -8.99 -12.06
N GLN A 8 -7.51 -10.23 -11.91
CA GLN A 8 -8.90 -10.50 -11.55
C GLN A 8 -9.05 -11.60 -10.52
N GLY A 9 -10.14 -11.51 -9.73
CA GLY A 9 -10.62 -12.60 -8.89
C GLY A 9 -9.70 -12.98 -7.72
N ASN A 10 -8.79 -12.10 -7.31
CA ASN A 10 -8.00 -12.33 -6.11
C ASN A 10 -8.86 -12.10 -4.87
N ASP A 11 -8.88 -13.06 -3.96
CA ASP A 11 -9.67 -13.01 -2.73
C ASP A 11 -9.34 -11.77 -1.87
N SER A 12 -8.05 -11.50 -1.65
CA SER A 12 -7.57 -10.48 -0.72
C SER A 12 -7.17 -9.15 -1.35
N LEU A 13 -6.32 -9.15 -2.37
CA LEU A 13 -5.66 -7.94 -2.92
C LEU A 13 -5.52 -8.07 -4.43
N GLY A 14 -5.80 -7.00 -5.18
CA GLY A 14 -5.46 -6.93 -6.62
C GLY A 14 -3.95 -6.76 -6.80
N LEU A 15 -3.44 -5.64 -6.30
CA LEU A 15 -2.01 -5.31 -6.23
C LEU A 15 -1.71 -4.72 -4.85
N ALA A 16 -0.68 -5.23 -4.18
CA ALA A 16 -0.18 -4.72 -2.92
C ALA A 16 1.28 -4.33 -3.08
N ILE A 17 1.61 -3.08 -2.73
CA ILE A 17 2.95 -2.54 -2.81
C ILE A 17 3.36 -2.14 -1.40
N VAL A 18 4.19 -2.98 -0.79
CA VAL A 18 4.60 -2.84 0.59
C VAL A 18 6.12 -2.85 0.69
N SER A 19 6.64 -1.80 1.30
CA SER A 19 8.03 -1.61 1.62
C SER A 19 8.41 -2.45 2.83
N SER A 20 9.70 -2.79 2.93
CA SER A 20 10.16 -3.53 4.10
C SER A 20 10.00 -2.70 5.37
N SER A 21 10.16 -1.37 5.33
CA SER A 21 10.01 -0.51 6.50
C SER A 21 8.60 -0.59 7.08
N PHE A 22 7.58 -0.60 6.22
CA PHE A 22 6.20 -0.82 6.65
C PHE A 22 6.02 -2.15 7.39
N THR A 23 6.56 -3.25 6.84
CA THR A 23 6.46 -4.57 7.48
C THR A 23 7.16 -4.61 8.84
N CYS A 24 8.27 -3.88 9.00
CA CYS A 24 8.97 -3.73 10.28
C CYS A 24 8.10 -3.03 11.33
N ASP A 25 7.53 -1.88 10.93
CA ASP A 25 6.69 -1.04 11.78
C ASP A 25 5.43 -1.82 12.20
N ALA A 26 4.81 -2.56 11.28
CA ALA A 26 3.66 -3.43 11.54
C ALA A 26 3.98 -4.59 12.49
N ALA A 27 5.18 -5.17 12.38
CA ALA A 27 5.61 -6.28 13.23
C ALA A 27 6.11 -5.82 14.62
N GLY A 28 6.35 -4.51 14.82
CA GLY A 28 7.00 -3.99 16.02
C GLY A 28 8.41 -4.54 16.21
N ALA A 29 9.05 -4.95 15.11
CA ALA A 29 10.35 -5.58 15.12
C ALA A 29 11.42 -4.55 14.79
N ASP A 30 12.54 -4.61 15.52
CA ASP A 30 13.75 -3.91 15.13
C ASP A 30 14.27 -4.58 13.86
N CYS A 31 14.03 -3.95 12.72
CA CYS A 31 14.47 -4.54 11.47
C CYS A 31 15.99 -4.56 11.42
N PRO A 32 16.58 -5.72 11.03
CA PRO A 32 18.02 -5.90 11.09
C PRO A 32 18.68 -4.74 10.35
N PRO A 33 19.90 -4.32 10.75
CA PRO A 33 20.57 -3.23 10.08
C PRO A 33 20.67 -3.62 8.62
N TYR A 34 19.85 -2.97 7.80
CA TYR A 34 19.89 -3.06 6.36
C TYR A 34 21.36 -2.92 6.03
N SER A 35 21.99 -4.01 5.58
CA SER A 35 23.40 -3.98 5.19
C SER A 35 23.58 -2.73 4.34
N TYR A 36 24.57 -1.89 4.65
CA TYR A 36 24.67 -0.43 4.43
C TYR A 36 24.09 0.19 3.14
N ASP A 37 23.75 -0.63 2.13
CA ASP A 37 23.22 -0.25 0.82
C ASP A 37 21.77 -0.69 0.55
N TYR A 38 21.05 -1.34 1.47
CA TYR A 38 19.65 -1.73 1.20
C TYR A 38 18.68 -0.57 1.41
N ASN A 39 17.89 -0.26 0.38
CA ASN A 39 16.82 0.72 0.42
C ASN A 39 15.53 0.05 0.88
N PRO A 40 14.98 0.41 2.06
CA PRO A 40 13.81 -0.25 2.59
C PRO A 40 12.48 0.25 2.02
N TYR A 41 12.49 1.35 1.27
CA TYR A 41 11.32 2.02 0.71
C TYR A 41 10.92 1.46 -0.65
N ALA A 42 9.61 1.43 -0.91
CA ALA A 42 9.08 1.12 -2.22
C ALA A 42 8.94 2.43 -3.02
N GLU A 43 9.79 2.60 -4.03
CA GLU A 43 10.07 3.88 -4.70
C GLU A 43 10.04 3.71 -6.23
N ASN A 44 9.80 4.79 -6.99
CA ASN A 44 9.72 4.80 -8.45
C ASN A 44 8.76 3.74 -9.02
N ILE A 45 7.58 3.62 -8.41
CA ILE A 45 6.57 2.66 -8.83
C ILE A 45 5.65 3.33 -9.87
N TYR A 46 5.39 2.63 -10.96
CA TYR A 46 4.49 3.06 -12.02
C TYR A 46 3.47 1.93 -12.24
N VAL A 47 2.20 2.19 -11.98
CA VAL A 47 1.07 1.25 -12.13
C VAL A 47 0.08 1.88 -13.08
N HIS A 48 -0.01 1.42 -14.32
CA HIS A 48 -0.91 2.03 -15.31
C HIS A 48 -1.33 1.04 -16.37
N ASP A 49 -2.39 1.35 -17.12
CA ASP A 49 -2.90 0.50 -18.21
C ASP A 49 -3.18 -0.96 -17.78
N ASN A 50 -3.55 -1.19 -16.53
CA ASN A 50 -3.95 -2.51 -16.04
C ASN A 50 -5.47 -2.60 -16.00
N PHE A 51 -6.01 -3.79 -16.28
CA PHE A 51 -7.41 -4.10 -16.04
C PHE A 51 -7.55 -4.84 -14.72
N PHE A 52 -8.41 -4.32 -13.84
CA PHE A 52 -8.74 -4.93 -12.56
C PHE A 52 -10.22 -5.29 -12.50
N LEU A 53 -10.55 -6.48 -12.00
CA LEU A 53 -11.93 -6.90 -11.80
C LEU A 53 -12.10 -7.87 -10.64
N GLY A 54 -13.00 -7.55 -9.72
CA GLY A 54 -13.48 -8.50 -8.70
C GLY A 54 -12.40 -8.97 -7.73
N ASN A 55 -11.47 -8.09 -7.36
CA ASN A 55 -10.45 -8.36 -6.35
C ASN A 55 -10.92 -7.91 -4.96
N GLY A 56 -10.34 -8.49 -3.90
CA GLY A 56 -10.38 -7.93 -2.55
C GLY A 56 -11.69 -8.04 -1.80
N ALA A 57 -12.64 -8.85 -2.28
CA ALA A 57 -13.96 -9.01 -1.67
C ALA A 57 -14.03 -10.13 -0.62
N ASN A 58 -12.96 -10.92 -0.44
CA ASN A 58 -12.95 -12.09 0.43
C ASN A 58 -11.58 -12.25 1.11
N ALA A 59 -11.19 -11.23 1.87
CA ALA A 59 -9.86 -11.18 2.47
C ALA A 59 -9.55 -12.39 3.37
N ASP A 60 -8.38 -12.97 3.13
CA ASP A 60 -7.80 -14.03 3.96
C ASP A 60 -7.31 -13.45 5.29
N MET A 61 -8.10 -13.65 6.34
CA MET A 61 -7.80 -13.20 7.70
C MET A 61 -6.68 -14.00 8.39
N ASP A 62 -6.21 -15.11 7.79
CA ASP A 62 -5.05 -15.86 8.25
C ASP A 62 -3.75 -15.43 7.52
N SER A 63 -3.83 -14.46 6.60
CA SER A 63 -2.68 -13.94 5.84
C SER A 63 -1.85 -12.90 6.60
N ASP A 64 -0.65 -12.63 6.10
CA ASP A 64 0.24 -11.56 6.60
C ASP A 64 -0.37 -10.15 6.48
N PHE A 65 -1.43 -9.99 5.67
CA PHE A 65 -2.15 -8.72 5.49
C PHE A 65 -3.40 -8.58 6.37
N SER A 66 -3.72 -9.60 7.19
CA SER A 66 -4.91 -9.62 8.06
C SER A 66 -5.06 -8.35 8.92
N ILE A 67 -3.94 -7.83 9.43
CA ILE A 67 -3.92 -6.59 10.22
C ILE A 67 -4.41 -5.38 9.42
N ILE A 68 -4.12 -5.31 8.13
CA ILE A 68 -4.56 -4.20 7.26
C ILE A 68 -6.07 -4.24 7.06
N PHE A 69 -6.63 -5.42 6.79
CA PHE A 69 -8.07 -5.60 6.65
C PHE A 69 -8.80 -5.23 7.96
N LEU A 70 -8.24 -5.63 9.11
CA LEU A 70 -8.79 -5.30 10.42
C LEU A 70 -8.78 -3.79 10.69
N LEU A 71 -7.69 -3.08 10.38
CA LEU A 71 -7.56 -1.65 10.67
C LEU A 71 -8.36 -0.76 9.72
N THR A 72 -8.48 -1.17 8.46
CA THR A 72 -9.16 -0.37 7.42
C THR A 72 -10.63 -0.72 7.27
N GLY A 73 -11.06 -1.89 7.76
CA GLY A 73 -12.44 -2.37 7.63
C GLY A 73 -12.83 -2.75 6.20
N VAL A 74 -11.86 -2.97 5.32
CA VAL A 74 -12.05 -3.43 3.94
C VAL A 74 -11.72 -4.92 3.81
N GLY A 75 -12.00 -5.52 2.66
CA GLY A 75 -11.74 -6.93 2.40
C GLY A 75 -13.00 -7.80 2.41
N THR A 76 -14.19 -7.18 2.44
CA THR A 76 -15.48 -7.90 2.47
C THR A 76 -16.26 -7.68 1.17
N PRO A 77 -17.32 -8.47 0.89
CA PRO A 77 -18.12 -8.26 -0.32
C PRO A 77 -18.79 -6.89 -0.39
N GLU A 78 -19.16 -6.32 0.75
CA GLU A 78 -19.80 -5.00 0.86
C GLU A 78 -18.79 -3.84 0.86
N ASN A 79 -17.54 -4.12 1.21
CA ASN A 79 -16.45 -3.14 1.27
C ASN A 79 -15.15 -3.80 0.81
N PRO A 80 -15.00 -4.07 -0.50
CA PRO A 80 -13.81 -4.75 -1.02
C PRO A 80 -12.57 -3.87 -0.86
N MET A 81 -11.40 -4.49 -0.73
CA MET A 81 -10.14 -3.75 -0.86
C MET A 81 -10.02 -3.17 -2.26
N GLU A 82 -9.45 -1.97 -2.34
CA GLU A 82 -9.12 -1.31 -3.59
C GLU A 82 -8.16 -2.12 -4.48
N ASP A 83 -8.20 -1.86 -5.78
CA ASP A 83 -7.43 -2.59 -6.79
C ASP A 83 -5.93 -2.49 -6.56
N THR A 84 -5.47 -1.31 -6.13
CA THR A 84 -4.09 -1.06 -5.73
C THR A 84 -4.02 -0.53 -4.31
N MET A 85 -3.30 -1.24 -3.45
CA MET A 85 -2.91 -0.78 -2.12
C MET A 85 -1.41 -0.48 -2.12
N TRP A 86 -1.06 0.70 -1.61
CA TRP A 86 0.33 1.10 -1.35
C TRP A 86 0.49 1.51 0.11
N ASP A 87 1.65 1.18 0.67
CA ASP A 87 1.92 1.47 2.07
C ASP A 87 2.03 2.97 2.39
N GLY A 88 2.33 3.83 1.43
CA GLY A 88 2.44 5.27 1.64
C GLY A 88 3.80 5.78 2.13
N ASN A 89 4.77 4.90 2.39
CA ASN A 89 6.05 5.29 2.97
C ASN A 89 6.96 5.89 1.90
N ILE A 90 7.39 7.15 2.12
CA ILE A 90 8.30 7.87 1.24
C ILE A 90 9.61 8.16 1.99
N ARG A 91 10.74 7.94 1.34
CA ARG A 91 12.04 8.28 1.90
C ARG A 91 12.21 9.81 1.96
N GLU A 92 12.53 10.33 3.13
CA GLU A 92 12.83 11.76 3.28
C GLU A 92 14.03 12.17 2.42
N GLY A 93 13.96 13.36 1.81
CA GLY A 93 15.05 13.94 1.03
C GLY A 93 15.19 13.39 -0.40
N ASN A 94 14.21 12.62 -0.88
CA ASN A 94 14.10 12.21 -2.28
C ASN A 94 12.93 12.95 -2.95
N ASP A 95 13.07 13.30 -4.24
CA ASP A 95 12.00 13.94 -5.04
C ASP A 95 11.02 12.90 -5.63
N ASP A 96 11.07 11.67 -5.13
CA ASP A 96 10.30 10.55 -5.65
C ASP A 96 8.84 10.64 -5.21
N PRO A 97 7.86 10.62 -6.15
CA PRO A 97 6.44 10.60 -5.81
C PRO A 97 5.99 9.29 -5.15
N GLY A 98 6.87 8.28 -5.05
CA GLY A 98 6.62 6.96 -4.50
C GLY A 98 5.93 6.08 -5.53
N ILE A 99 4.68 6.42 -5.85
CA ILE A 99 3.83 5.74 -6.83
C ILE A 99 3.20 6.72 -7.83
N CYS A 100 3.19 6.31 -9.09
CA CYS A 100 2.40 6.91 -10.15
C CYS A 100 1.36 5.93 -10.70
N LEU A 101 0.09 6.35 -10.73
CA LEU A 101 -1.03 5.55 -11.22
C LEU A 101 -1.38 5.78 -12.71
N GLY A 102 -0.68 6.72 -13.36
CA GLY A 102 -1.01 7.21 -14.69
C GLY A 102 -2.16 8.23 -14.69
N ALA A 103 -2.17 9.13 -15.68
CA ALA A 103 -3.14 10.23 -15.76
C ALA A 103 -4.60 9.73 -15.94
N ASP A 104 -4.78 8.62 -16.65
CA ASP A 104 -6.08 8.02 -16.95
C ASP A 104 -6.44 6.86 -15.99
N ASN A 105 -5.90 6.87 -14.76
CA ASN A 105 -6.17 5.80 -13.80
C ASN A 105 -7.67 5.65 -13.51
N THR A 106 -8.22 4.48 -13.80
CA THR A 106 -9.60 4.10 -13.43
C THR A 106 -9.64 3.07 -12.30
N ALA A 107 -8.50 2.54 -11.87
CA ALA A 107 -8.41 1.57 -10.79
C ALA A 107 -8.64 2.26 -9.44
N SER A 108 -9.34 1.58 -8.54
CA SER A 108 -9.47 2.04 -7.15
C SER A 108 -8.13 1.94 -6.43
N TYR A 109 -7.88 2.86 -5.49
CA TYR A 109 -6.58 3.01 -4.85
C TYR A 109 -6.71 3.27 -3.36
N ARG A 110 -5.76 2.73 -2.58
CA ARG A 110 -5.58 3.02 -1.16
C ARG A 110 -4.11 3.32 -0.83
N ASP A 111 -3.90 4.44 -0.17
CA ASP A 111 -2.68 4.79 0.55
C ASP A 111 -2.90 4.47 2.04
N LEU A 112 -2.02 3.68 2.65
CA LEU A 112 -2.18 3.28 4.05
C LEU A 112 -1.68 4.32 5.05
N THR A 113 -0.65 5.10 4.71
CA THR A 113 0.03 5.94 5.70
C THR A 113 0.10 7.41 5.32
N GLN A 114 -0.07 7.78 4.05
CA GLN A 114 0.19 9.12 3.54
C GLN A 114 1.54 9.68 3.97
N ASN A 115 2.54 8.80 4.10
CA ASN A 115 3.86 9.13 4.62
C ASN A 115 3.89 9.64 6.08
N GLN A 116 2.88 9.34 6.90
CA GLN A 116 2.74 9.84 8.27
C GLN A 116 3.09 8.81 9.36
N CYS A 117 3.22 7.52 9.01
CA CYS A 117 3.26 6.43 9.99
C CYS A 117 4.62 5.75 10.13
N GLN A 118 5.70 6.43 9.76
CA GLN A 118 7.06 5.91 9.86
C GLN A 118 7.61 5.99 11.28
N MET A 119 8.42 5.01 11.67
CA MET A 119 9.10 4.96 12.98
C MET A 119 8.17 5.09 14.20
N PRO A 120 7.05 4.36 14.25
CA PRO A 120 6.17 4.34 15.41
C PRO A 120 6.92 3.78 16.65
N ALA A 121 6.61 4.25 17.85
CA ALA A 121 7.26 3.74 19.06
C ALA A 121 6.83 2.30 19.41
N ASN A 122 5.69 1.86 18.89
CA ASN A 122 5.15 0.51 19.06
C ASN A 122 4.05 0.22 18.03
N VAL A 123 3.63 -1.05 17.95
CA VAL A 123 2.56 -1.51 17.04
C VAL A 123 1.22 -0.80 17.26
N GLY A 124 0.90 -0.40 18.50
CA GLY A 124 -0.34 0.32 18.81
C GLY A 124 -0.35 1.71 18.17
N GLU A 125 0.76 2.44 18.28
CA GLU A 125 0.91 3.74 17.62
C GLU A 125 0.88 3.61 16.09
N PHE A 126 1.50 2.57 15.54
CA PHE A 126 1.41 2.27 14.12
C PHE A 126 -0.04 2.06 13.68
N ALA A 127 -0.77 1.18 14.38
CA ALA A 127 -2.16 0.87 14.10
C ALA A 127 -3.05 2.12 14.16
N ASP A 128 -2.91 2.93 15.23
CA ASP A 128 -3.63 4.19 15.37
C ASP A 128 -3.30 5.16 14.23
N CYS A 129 -2.04 5.21 13.80
CA CYS A 129 -1.65 6.05 12.67
C CYS A 129 -2.31 5.61 11.36
N ILE A 130 -2.33 4.31 11.04
CA ILE A 130 -2.98 3.78 9.83
C ILE A 130 -4.47 4.15 9.81
N VAL A 131 -5.17 3.94 10.93
CA VAL A 131 -6.60 4.27 11.04
C VAL A 131 -6.86 5.76 10.76
N ASN A 132 -5.95 6.64 11.18
CA ASN A 132 -6.11 8.08 11.06
C ASN A 132 -5.64 8.67 9.71
N ASN A 133 -4.78 7.96 8.97
CA ASN A 133 -4.14 8.50 7.77
C ASN A 133 -4.43 7.69 6.50
N THR A 134 -5.05 6.52 6.57
CA THR A 134 -5.42 5.80 5.34
C THR A 134 -6.38 6.63 4.49
N THR A 135 -6.15 6.67 3.19
CA THR A 135 -6.97 7.43 2.24
C THR A 135 -7.14 6.68 0.93
N THR A 136 -8.20 7.00 0.20
CA THR A 136 -8.42 6.59 -1.19
C THR A 136 -8.21 7.73 -2.18
N ASP A 137 -7.79 8.91 -1.69
CA ASP A 137 -7.48 10.06 -2.51
C ASP A 137 -6.22 9.82 -3.34
N THR A 138 -6.35 9.96 -4.65
CA THR A 138 -5.26 9.81 -5.63
C THR A 138 -4.53 11.12 -5.91
N THR A 139 -4.91 12.21 -5.26
CA THR A 139 -4.26 13.53 -5.42
C THR A 139 -2.75 13.42 -5.16
N GLY A 140 -1.96 13.84 -6.15
CA GLY A 140 -0.49 13.75 -6.10
C GLY A 140 0.10 12.39 -6.49
N ARG A 141 -0.74 11.40 -6.84
CA ARG A 141 -0.33 10.07 -7.32
C ARG A 141 -0.62 9.83 -8.80
N LEU A 142 -1.38 10.72 -9.44
CA LEU A 142 -1.56 10.72 -10.89
C LEU A 142 -0.34 11.41 -11.53
N CYS A 143 0.22 10.80 -12.58
CA CYS A 143 1.32 11.38 -13.33
C CYS A 143 1.17 11.14 -14.83
N ASP A 144 1.80 12.01 -15.62
CA ASP A 144 1.99 11.80 -17.05
C ASP A 144 3.15 10.80 -17.24
N LEU A 145 2.96 9.82 -18.12
CA LEU A 145 3.88 8.71 -18.38
C LEU A 145 4.68 8.91 -19.67
#